data_AF-A0A173MQF9-F1
#
_entry.id   AF-A0A173MQF9-F1
#
_cell.length_a   1.000
_cell.length_b   1.000
_cell.length_c   1.000
_cell.angle_alpha   90.00
_cell.angle_beta   90.00
_cell.angle_gamma   90.00
#
_symmetry.space_group_name_H-M   'P 1'
#
loop_
_entity.id
_entity.type
_entity.pdbx_description
1 polymer ?
#
loop_
_entity_poly.entity_id
_entity_poly.type
_entity_poly.pdbx_seq_one_letter_code
_entity_poly.pdbx_strand_id
1 'polypeptide(L)'
;MDSNFTDFNVLDYREKIAALDQAIFYVYDDNGSKQPISLITHFDFDENGTLFFCCSRLPLTVANWNTFDAELQFHKKGMSYTLQLSGIATVEDAATRLVYFKALDIQHHGDSEKQVKHTYLHKQWLFLRSLLGQQQAASF
;
A
#
# COMPACT_ATOMS: atom_id res chain seq x y z
N MET A 1 -9.15 31.31 -9.66
CA MET A 1 -9.86 30.02 -9.57
C MET A 1 -8.78 29.06 -9.16
N ASP A 2 -8.59 28.92 -7.86
CA ASP A 2 -7.36 28.38 -7.32
C ASP A 2 -7.66 26.92 -7.00
N SER A 3 -7.45 26.06 -8.00
CA SER A 3 -7.44 24.62 -7.77
C SER A 3 -6.19 24.30 -6.99
N ASN A 4 -6.32 24.16 -5.67
CA ASN A 4 -5.33 23.48 -4.82
C ASN A 4 -5.22 22.04 -5.30
N PHE A 5 -4.41 21.79 -6.34
CA PHE A 5 -3.89 20.47 -6.61
C PHE A 5 -2.91 20.17 -5.48
N THR A 6 -3.37 19.46 -4.47
CA THR A 6 -2.47 18.72 -3.59
C THR A 6 -1.71 17.74 -4.48
N ASP A 7 -0.42 17.98 -4.66
CA ASP A 7 0.47 17.08 -5.38
C ASP A 7 0.42 15.71 -4.72
N PHE A 8 0.07 14.69 -5.49
CA PHE A 8 0.06 13.31 -5.01
C PHE A 8 1.48 12.89 -4.63
N ASN A 9 1.67 12.47 -3.37
CA ASN A 9 2.91 11.90 -2.89
C ASN A 9 2.66 10.51 -2.30
N VAL A 10 3.14 9.46 -2.99
CA VAL A 10 2.98 8.07 -2.54
C VAL A 10 3.66 7.80 -1.20
N LEU A 11 4.67 8.58 -0.82
CA LEU A 11 5.36 8.44 0.46
C LEU A 11 4.43 8.73 1.66
N ASP A 12 3.36 9.50 1.47
CA ASP A 12 2.34 9.73 2.50
C ASP A 12 1.59 8.45 2.90
N TYR A 13 1.66 7.42 2.04
CA TYR A 13 1.00 6.13 2.23
C TYR A 13 1.97 5.00 2.61
N ARG A 14 3.27 5.30 2.77
CA ARG A 14 4.32 4.29 3.03
C ARG A 14 4.01 3.38 4.21
N GLU A 15 3.43 3.91 5.29
CA GLU A 15 3.12 3.13 6.49
C GLU A 15 1.96 2.15 6.25
N LYS A 16 0.93 2.58 5.50
CA LYS A 16 -0.18 1.71 5.11
C LYS A 16 0.27 0.64 4.12
N ILE A 17 1.13 1.02 3.16
CA ILE A 17 1.73 0.10 2.19
C ILE A 17 2.58 -0.95 2.92
N ALA A 18 3.46 -0.53 3.84
CA ALA A 18 4.29 -1.42 4.64
C ALA A 18 3.46 -2.36 5.55
N ALA A 19 2.34 -1.89 6.11
CA ALA A 19 1.46 -2.73 6.90
C ALA A 19 0.77 -3.84 6.08
N LEU A 20 0.45 -3.55 4.81
CA LEU A 20 -0.11 -4.52 3.87
C LEU A 20 0.94 -5.51 3.36
N ASP A 21 2.21 -5.11 3.23
CA ASP A 21 3.38 -5.99 3.06
C ASP A 21 3.40 -6.87 1.79
N GLN A 22 2.32 -6.85 1.00
CA GLN A 22 2.23 -7.59 -0.26
C GLN A 22 1.29 -6.88 -1.23
N ALA A 23 1.57 -7.03 -2.53
CA ALA A 23 0.75 -6.52 -3.62
C ALA A 23 0.65 -7.50 -4.78
N ILE A 24 -0.44 -7.44 -5.53
CA ILE A 24 -0.52 -8.05 -6.87
C ILE A 24 -0.16 -6.98 -7.89
N PHE A 25 0.80 -7.28 -8.74
CA PHE A 25 1.20 -6.48 -9.88
C PHE A 25 0.37 -6.84 -11.10
N TYR A 26 -0.28 -5.84 -11.67
CA TYR A 26 -1.08 -5.96 -12.87
C TYR A 26 -0.53 -5.08 -13.99
N VAL A 27 -0.70 -5.56 -15.22
CA VAL A 27 -0.44 -4.79 -16.44
C VAL A 27 -1.65 -4.88 -17.36
N TYR A 28 -1.67 -4.06 -18.39
CA TYR A 28 -2.70 -4.06 -19.41
C TYR A 28 -2.17 -4.69 -20.70
N ASP A 29 -2.96 -5.57 -21.31
CA ASP A 29 -2.68 -6.04 -22.67
C ASP A 29 -3.15 -5.04 -23.73
N ASP A 30 -2.89 -5.33 -25.01
CA ASP A 30 -3.25 -4.47 -26.14
C ASP A 30 -4.77 -4.25 -26.27
N ASN A 31 -5.59 -5.11 -25.68
CA ASN A 31 -7.04 -4.97 -25.65
C ASN A 31 -7.51 -4.17 -24.42
N GLY A 32 -6.58 -3.65 -23.61
CA GLY A 32 -6.86 -2.96 -22.35
C GLY A 32 -7.34 -3.90 -21.23
N SER A 33 -7.15 -5.21 -21.37
CA SER A 33 -7.54 -6.16 -20.31
C SER A 33 -6.46 -6.23 -19.25
N LYS A 34 -6.89 -6.15 -17.98
CA LYS A 34 -6.02 -6.21 -16.80
C LYS A 34 -5.53 -7.64 -16.55
N GLN A 35 -4.22 -7.85 -16.61
CA GLN A 35 -3.56 -9.14 -16.45
C GLN A 35 -2.73 -9.19 -15.15
N PRO A 36 -2.94 -10.17 -14.25
CA PRO A 36 -2.09 -10.36 -13.08
C PRO A 36 -0.75 -10.99 -13.48
N ILE A 37 0.35 -10.33 -13.13
CA ILE A 37 1.70 -10.76 -13.51
C ILE A 37 2.43 -11.45 -12.37
N SER A 38 2.46 -10.84 -11.19
CA SER A 38 3.20 -11.38 -10.04
C SER A 38 2.58 -10.93 -8.72
N LEU A 39 2.66 -11.80 -7.71
CA LEU A 39 2.61 -11.38 -6.32
C LEU A 39 3.97 -10.77 -5.96
N ILE A 40 3.97 -9.65 -5.27
CA ILE A 40 5.15 -8.95 -4.75
C ILE A 40 5.07 -8.99 -3.24
N THR A 41 6.13 -9.49 -2.60
CA THR A 41 6.31 -9.52 -1.14
C THR A 41 7.59 -8.81 -0.70
N HIS A 42 8.40 -8.34 -1.65
CA HIS A 42 9.64 -7.61 -1.41
C HIS A 42 9.69 -6.42 -2.34
N PHE A 43 9.57 -5.23 -1.75
CA PHE A 43 9.62 -3.95 -2.43
C PHE A 43 10.19 -2.91 -1.48
N ASP A 44 10.74 -1.83 -2.02
CA ASP A 44 11.20 -0.69 -1.25
C ASP A 44 10.99 0.59 -2.05
N PHE A 45 11.15 1.75 -1.41
CA PHE A 45 11.01 3.06 -2.00
C PHE A 45 12.38 3.72 -2.18
N ASP A 46 12.57 4.40 -3.31
CA ASP A 46 13.67 5.34 -3.46
C ASP A 46 13.35 6.69 -2.79
N GLU A 47 14.33 7.61 -2.79
CA GLU A 47 14.19 8.96 -2.21
C GLU A 47 13.09 9.81 -2.89
N ASN A 48 12.70 9.45 -4.12
CA ASN A 48 11.70 10.14 -4.92
C ASN A 48 10.30 9.50 -4.80
N GLY A 49 10.14 8.44 -4.01
CA GLY A 49 8.89 7.70 -3.87
C GLY A 49 8.63 6.70 -5.01
N THR A 50 9.60 6.38 -5.85
CA THR A 50 9.48 5.27 -6.81
C THR A 50 9.59 3.95 -6.05
N LEU A 51 8.60 3.06 -6.22
CA LEU A 51 8.72 1.70 -5.71
C LEU A 51 9.62 0.88 -6.63
N PHE A 52 10.48 0.03 -6.08
CA PHE A 52 11.21 -0.95 -6.87
C PHE A 52 11.05 -2.37 -6.30
N PHE A 53 10.94 -3.35 -7.19
CA PHE A 53 10.73 -4.74 -6.83
C PHE A 53 11.15 -5.69 -7.96
N CYS A 54 11.40 -6.95 -7.62
CA CYS A 54 11.61 -8.00 -8.61
C CYS A 54 10.30 -8.73 -8.90
N CYS A 55 10.03 -8.97 -10.18
CA CYS A 55 8.87 -9.75 -10.60
C CYS A 55 9.28 -11.19 -10.98
N SER A 56 8.42 -12.15 -10.64
CA SER A 56 8.68 -13.56 -10.98
C SER A 56 8.58 -13.83 -12.48
N ARG A 57 7.77 -13.04 -13.19
CA ARG A 57 7.52 -13.11 -14.62
C ARG A 57 7.51 -11.70 -15.18
N LEU A 58 8.12 -11.52 -16.35
CA LEU A 58 7.99 -10.28 -17.10
C LEU A 58 6.65 -10.30 -17.85
N PRO A 59 5.98 -9.16 -17.98
CA PRO A 59 4.82 -9.05 -18.83
C PRO A 59 5.26 -9.29 -20.28
N LEU A 60 4.64 -10.29 -20.92
CA LEU A 60 4.79 -10.54 -22.34
C LEU A 60 3.83 -9.60 -23.08
N THR A 61 4.20 -8.33 -23.21
CA THR A 61 3.47 -7.41 -24.08
C THR A 61 3.86 -7.67 -25.53
N VAL A 62 2.92 -7.46 -26.46
CA VAL A 62 3.16 -7.66 -27.91
C VAL A 62 4.17 -6.65 -28.44
N ALA A 63 4.30 -5.50 -27.77
CA ALA A 63 5.33 -4.50 -28.01
C ALA A 63 6.50 -4.67 -27.03
N ASN A 64 7.75 -4.54 -27.52
CA ASN A 64 9.00 -4.50 -26.73
C ASN A 64 9.11 -3.20 -25.91
N TRP A 65 8.11 -2.89 -25.10
CA TRP A 65 8.12 -1.69 -24.29
C TRP A 65 8.71 -2.02 -22.93
N ASN A 66 9.82 -1.36 -22.61
CA ASN A 66 10.38 -1.42 -21.26
C ASN A 66 9.52 -0.63 -20.27
N THR A 67 8.62 0.23 -20.75
CA THR A 67 7.78 1.10 -19.92
C THR A 67 6.31 0.98 -20.33
N PHE A 68 5.42 0.78 -19.36
CA PHE A 68 3.99 0.57 -19.59
C PHE A 68 3.15 0.96 -18.36
N ASP A 69 1.86 1.19 -18.59
CA ASP A 69 0.90 1.45 -17.52
C ASP A 69 0.65 0.17 -16.70
N ALA A 70 0.61 0.32 -15.38
CA ALA A 70 0.49 -0.79 -14.47
C ALA A 70 -0.23 -0.42 -13.18
N GLU A 71 -0.62 -1.44 -12.42
CA GLU A 71 -1.24 -1.28 -11.10
C GLU A 71 -0.62 -2.19 -10.06
N LEU A 72 -0.54 -1.69 -8.83
CA LEU A 72 -0.20 -2.47 -7.65
C LEU A 72 -1.39 -2.48 -6.70
N GLN A 73 -1.93 -3.67 -6.45
CA GLN A 73 -3.04 -3.85 -5.51
C GLN A 73 -2.55 -4.48 -4.21
N PHE A 74 -2.35 -3.65 -3.20
CA PHE A 74 -1.95 -4.06 -1.87
C PHE A 74 -3.14 -4.56 -1.06
N HIS A 75 -2.99 -5.74 -0.47
CA HIS A 75 -4.02 -6.36 0.35
C HIS A 75 -3.39 -7.37 1.30
N LYS A 76 -3.94 -7.51 2.51
CA LYS A 76 -3.49 -8.51 3.48
C LYS A 76 -4.68 -9.07 4.23
N LYS A 77 -4.74 -10.40 4.35
CA LYS A 77 -5.84 -11.06 5.07
C LYS A 77 -5.86 -10.57 6.53
N GLY A 78 -7.04 -10.14 6.99
CA GLY A 78 -7.24 -9.60 8.34
C GLY A 78 -7.12 -8.08 8.44
N MET A 79 -6.70 -7.39 7.37
CA MET A 79 -6.76 -5.93 7.29
C MET A 79 -8.11 -5.48 6.72
N SER A 80 -8.67 -4.41 7.25
CA SER A 80 -9.97 -3.85 6.83
C SER A 80 -9.89 -2.93 5.61
N TYR A 81 -8.70 -2.77 5.04
CA TYR A 81 -8.45 -1.90 3.90
C TYR A 81 -7.53 -2.54 2.87
N THR A 82 -7.60 -2.00 1.66
CA THR A 82 -6.71 -2.31 0.52
C THR A 82 -6.31 -1.01 -0.16
N LEU A 83 -5.12 -0.98 -0.75
CA LEU A 83 -4.65 0.16 -1.55
C LEU A 83 -4.44 -0.30 -2.98
N GLN A 84 -4.86 0.52 -3.93
CA GLN A 84 -4.52 0.35 -5.33
C GLN A 84 -3.68 1.55 -5.77
N LEU A 85 -2.44 1.31 -6.18
CA LEU A 85 -1.62 2.31 -6.85
C LEU A 85 -1.76 2.12 -8.36
N SER A 86 -2.04 3.19 -9.08
CA SER A 86 -2.00 3.22 -10.54
C SER A 86 -0.81 4.08 -10.98
N GLY A 87 -0.05 3.62 -11.97
CA GLY A 87 1.18 4.31 -12.35
C GLY A 87 1.90 3.69 -13.53
N ILE A 88 3.16 4.06 -13.68
CA ILE A 88 4.02 3.63 -14.78
C ILE A 88 5.06 2.66 -14.23
N ALA A 89 5.13 1.46 -14.81
CA ALA A 89 6.18 0.49 -14.55
C ALA A 89 7.25 0.57 -15.63
N THR A 90 8.52 0.52 -15.23
CA THR A 90 9.68 0.42 -16.11
C THR A 90 10.51 -0.80 -15.73
N VAL A 91 10.73 -1.71 -16.68
CA VAL A 91 11.64 -2.84 -16.54
C VAL A 91 13.04 -2.35 -16.90
N GLU A 92 13.92 -2.25 -15.91
CA GLU A 92 15.30 -1.79 -16.14
C GLU A 92 16.15 -2.89 -16.78
N ASP A 93 16.02 -4.12 -16.28
CA ASP A 93 16.80 -5.26 -16.77
C ASP A 93 15.94 -6.53 -16.80
N ALA A 94 15.88 -7.14 -17.98
CA ALA A 94 15.14 -8.38 -18.20
C ALA A 94 15.78 -9.60 -17.50
N ALA A 95 17.09 -9.56 -17.24
CA ALA A 95 17.80 -10.64 -16.56
C ALA A 95 17.49 -10.67 -15.06
N THR A 96 17.56 -9.52 -14.39
CA THR A 96 17.22 -9.36 -12.96
C THR A 96 15.72 -9.25 -12.70
N ARG A 97 14.93 -8.91 -13.73
CA ARG A 97 13.48 -8.69 -13.64
C ARG A 97 13.11 -7.58 -12.65
N LEU A 98 14.03 -6.62 -12.51
CA LEU A 98 13.86 -5.44 -11.67
C LEU A 98 12.91 -4.46 -12.35
N VAL A 99 11.90 -4.04 -11.60
CA VAL A 99 10.85 -3.11 -12.03
C VAL A 99 10.89 -1.89 -11.14
N TYR A 100 10.88 -0.72 -11.76
CA TYR A 100 10.65 0.57 -11.12
C TYR A 100 9.23 1.02 -11.40
N PHE A 101 8.47 1.31 -10.35
CA PHE A 101 7.08 1.72 -10.42
C PHE A 101 6.91 3.12 -9.85
N LYS A 102 6.55 4.06 -10.73
CA LYS A 102 6.20 5.42 -10.35
C LYS A 102 4.68 5.50 -10.22
N ALA A 103 4.20 5.59 -8.99
CA ALA A 103 2.79 5.81 -8.71
C ALA A 103 2.37 7.21 -9.22
N LEU A 104 1.19 7.29 -9.82
CA LEU A 104 0.56 8.53 -10.28
C LEU A 104 -0.75 8.81 -9.53
N ASP A 105 -1.41 7.75 -9.05
CA ASP A 105 -2.65 7.83 -8.29
C ASP A 105 -2.72 6.73 -7.22
N ILE A 106 -3.55 6.95 -6.20
CA ILE A 106 -3.88 5.95 -5.19
C ILE A 106 -5.37 5.92 -4.89
N GLN A 107 -5.92 4.70 -4.89
CA GLN A 107 -7.28 4.45 -4.44
C GLN A 107 -7.26 3.64 -3.15
N HIS A 108 -7.83 4.22 -2.10
CA HIS A 108 -8.03 3.57 -0.81
C HIS A 108 -9.42 2.95 -0.75
N HIS A 109 -9.50 1.64 -0.55
CA HIS A 109 -10.75 0.91 -0.41
C HIS A 109 -10.82 0.24 0.97
N GLY A 110 -12.02 0.20 1.56
CA GLY A 110 -12.23 -0.29 2.94
C GLY A 110 -12.57 0.86 3.89
N ASP A 111 -12.68 0.56 5.19
CA ASP A 111 -13.13 1.56 6.17
C ASP A 111 -12.21 2.78 6.11
N SER A 112 -12.76 3.85 5.56
CA SER A 112 -12.26 5.20 5.78
C SER A 112 -12.11 5.34 7.29
N GLU A 113 -10.94 5.79 7.75
CA GLU A 113 -10.83 6.33 9.10
C GLU A 113 -11.82 7.50 9.19
N LYS A 114 -13.08 7.22 9.50
CA LYS A 114 -13.87 8.16 10.29
C LYS A 114 -13.02 8.34 11.53
N GLN A 115 -12.42 9.52 11.72
CA GLN A 115 -11.68 9.87 12.93
C GLN A 115 -12.42 9.32 14.15
N VAL A 116 -11.97 8.17 14.66
CA VAL A 116 -12.67 7.45 15.72
C VAL A 116 -12.34 8.19 17.00
N LYS A 117 -13.14 9.20 17.35
CA LYS A 117 -13.17 9.84 18.68
C LYS A 117 -13.39 8.85 19.84
N HIS A 118 -13.60 7.56 19.53
CA HIS A 118 -13.91 6.49 20.48
C HIS A 118 -12.70 5.88 21.19
N THR A 119 -11.46 6.18 20.77
CA THR A 119 -10.25 5.58 21.38
C THR A 119 -9.81 6.27 22.69
N TYR A 120 -10.37 7.44 23.02
CA TYR A 120 -10.04 8.15 24.27
C TYR A 120 -10.79 7.63 25.49
N LEU A 121 -12.07 7.27 25.34
CA LEU A 121 -12.89 6.79 26.47
C LEU A 121 -12.48 5.39 26.95
N HIS A 122 -12.01 4.53 26.04
CA HIS A 122 -11.61 3.17 26.41
C HIS A 122 -10.29 3.13 27.21
N LYS A 123 -9.32 4.00 26.88
CA LYS A 123 -8.07 4.13 27.66
C LYS A 123 -8.32 4.73 29.05
N GLN A 124 -9.23 5.70 29.18
CA GLN A 124 -9.59 6.27 30.50
C GLN A 124 -10.30 5.24 31.40
N TRP A 125 -11.15 4.39 30.85
CA TRP A 125 -11.85 3.37 31.64
C TRP A 125 -10.94 2.24 32.12
N LEU A 126 -9.96 1.83 31.29
CA LEU A 126 -8.93 0.86 31.67
C LEU A 126 -8.00 1.41 32.75
N PHE A 127 -7.66 2.69 32.70
CA PHE A 127 -6.88 3.35 33.75
C PHE A 127 -7.63 3.41 35.09
N LEU A 128 -8.91 3.81 35.08
CA LEU A 128 -9.73 3.85 36.29
C LEU A 128 -9.91 2.46 36.93
N ARG A 129 -10.06 1.40 36.13
CA ARG A 129 -10.10 0.02 36.66
C ARG A 129 -8.80 -0.41 37.32
N SER A 130 -7.65 0.00 36.80
CA SER A 130 -6.35 -0.34 37.40
C SER A 130 -6.15 0.29 38.78
N LEU A 131 -6.69 1.49 39.00
CA LEU A 131 -6.66 2.19 40.30
C LEU A 131 -7.61 1.56 41.32
N LEU A 132 -8.79 1.10 40.88
CA LEU A 132 -9.76 0.43 41.75
C LEU A 132 -9.36 -1.01 42.12
N GLY A 133 -8.58 -1.69 41.26
CA GLY A 133 -8.11 -3.06 41.51
C GLY A 133 -6.95 -3.19 42.51
N GLN A 134 -6.23 -2.10 42.81
CA GLN A 134 -5.08 -2.16 43.72
C GLN A 134 -5.44 -2.04 45.21
N GLN A 135 -6.67 -1.69 45.58
CA GLN A 135 -7.07 -1.58 47.00
C GLN A 135 -7.43 -2.91 47.67
N GLN A 136 -7.48 -4.03 46.95
CA GLN A 136 -7.79 -5.35 47.55
C GLN A 136 -6.56 -6.25 47.78
N ALA A 137 -5.35 -5.83 47.39
CA ALA A 137 -4.14 -6.64 47.54
C ALA A 137 -3.23 -6.24 48.72
N ALA A 138 -3.64 -5.27 49.55
CA ALA A 138 -2.89 -4.80 50.71
C ALA A 138 -3.71 -4.93 52.00
N SER A 139 -4.18 -6.14 52.28
CA SER A 139 -4.59 -6.54 53.63
C SER A 139 -4.40 -8.04 53.73
N PHE A 140 -3.28 -8.45 54.32
CA PHE A 140 -3.09 -9.56 55.26
C PHE A 140 -1.59 -9.69 55.56
#